data_AF-A0A699Z8T3-F1
#
_entry.id   AF-A0A699Z8T3-F1
#
_cell.length_a   1.000
_cell.length_b   1.000
_cell.length_c   1.000
_cell.angle_alpha   90.00
_cell.angle_beta   90.00
_cell.angle_gamma   90.00
#
_symmetry.space_group_name_H-M   'P 1'
#
loop_
_entity.id
_entity.type
_entity.pdbx_description
1 polymer ?
#
loop_
_entity_poly.entity_id
_entity_poly.type
_entity_poly.pdbx_seq_one_letter_code
_entity_poly.pdbx_strand_id
1 'polypeptide(L)'
;MLSSFRGLVLRHLRLPVAGPEAALGNILTRGFASGFLDEAKVTPAAHFEKDLGLDSLDTVELVMALEEEFGVEIPDAEADKIASVKDAVQYLMSNPLAK
;
A
#
# COMPACT_ATOMS: atom_id res chain seq x y z
N MET A 1 -10.71 -39.31 -1.93
CA MET A 1 -10.14 -38.39 -2.95
C MET A 1 -11.17 -37.32 -3.25
N LEU A 2 -10.74 -36.07 -3.47
CA LEU A 2 -11.54 -34.86 -3.72
C LEU A 2 -12.35 -34.30 -2.55
N SER A 3 -11.66 -33.63 -1.62
CA SER A 3 -12.26 -32.54 -0.86
C SER A 3 -11.16 -31.54 -0.52
N SER A 4 -11.46 -30.25 -0.72
CA SER A 4 -10.60 -29.09 -0.42
C SER A 4 -9.76 -28.53 -1.58
N PHE A 5 -10.42 -28.23 -2.70
CA PHE A 5 -9.97 -27.21 -3.66
C PHE A 5 -10.46 -25.81 -3.21
N ARG A 6 -10.15 -25.40 -1.97
CA ARG A 6 -10.57 -24.08 -1.44
C ARG A 6 -9.47 -23.26 -0.78
N GLY A 7 -8.19 -23.51 -1.09
CA GLY A 7 -7.10 -22.81 -0.38
C GLY A 7 -5.78 -22.67 -1.13
N LEU A 8 -5.78 -22.75 -2.47
CA LEU A 8 -4.53 -22.83 -3.25
C LEU A 8 -4.10 -21.52 -3.93
N VAL A 9 -4.59 -20.36 -3.47
CA VAL A 9 -4.14 -19.05 -4.00
C VAL A 9 -3.46 -18.16 -2.95
N LEU A 10 -3.58 -18.47 -1.65
CA LEU A 10 -3.13 -17.55 -0.58
C LEU A 10 -2.22 -18.17 0.50
N ARG A 11 -1.50 -19.27 0.22
CA ARG A 11 -0.63 -19.93 1.22
C ARG A 11 0.88 -19.78 1.03
N HIS A 12 1.35 -19.21 -0.08
CA HIS A 12 2.79 -19.10 -0.37
C HIS A 12 3.30 -17.67 -0.46
N LEU A 13 2.46 -16.69 -0.13
CA LEU A 13 2.88 -15.30 -0.05
C LEU A 13 2.99 -14.84 1.40
N ARG A 14 3.73 -15.59 2.22
CA ARG A 14 4.50 -14.97 3.29
C ARG A 14 5.63 -14.22 2.60
N LEU A 15 5.32 -13.03 2.07
CA LEU A 15 6.36 -12.06 1.82
C LEU A 15 7.06 -11.84 3.16
N PRO A 16 8.39 -11.89 3.22
CA PRO A 16 9.09 -11.36 4.38
C PRO A 16 8.67 -9.89 4.46
N VAL A 17 7.79 -9.55 5.41
CA VAL A 17 7.34 -8.18 5.65
C VAL A 17 8.53 -7.37 6.14
N ALA A 18 9.28 -6.84 5.17
CA ALA A 18 10.36 -5.89 5.36
C ALA A 18 9.74 -4.50 5.58
N GLY A 19 9.06 -4.32 6.69
CA GLY A 19 8.50 -3.03 7.11
C GLY A 19 7.39 -2.45 6.20
N PRO A 20 6.79 -1.33 6.63
CA PRO A 20 5.70 -0.67 5.91
C PRO A 20 6.11 -0.15 4.52
N GLU A 21 7.39 0.14 4.31
CA GLU A 21 7.95 0.57 3.03
C GLU A 21 7.80 -0.51 1.94
N ALA A 22 8.12 -1.77 2.27
CA ALA A 22 7.97 -2.86 1.31
C ALA A 22 6.51 -3.24 1.07
N ALA A 23 5.64 -3.09 2.07
CA ALA A 23 4.21 -3.31 1.91
C ALA A 23 3.63 -2.29 0.90
N LEU A 24 3.94 -1.00 1.08
CA LEU A 24 3.56 0.07 0.16
C LEU A 24 4.06 -0.18 -1.27
N GLY A 25 5.33 -0.58 -1.43
CA GLY A 25 5.86 -0.92 -2.75
C GLY A 25 5.09 -2.06 -3.42
N ASN A 26 4.76 -3.12 -2.69
CA ASN A 26 4.00 -4.25 -3.24
C ASN A 26 2.56 -3.88 -3.58
N ILE A 27 1.91 -3.05 -2.74
CA ILE A 27 0.55 -2.54 -2.96
C ILE A 27 0.52 -1.74 -4.26
N LEU A 28 1.41 -0.75 -4.40
CA LEU A 28 1.53 0.11 -5.59
C LEU A 28 1.78 -0.67 -6.89
N THR A 29 2.66 -1.67 -6.86
CA THR A 29 2.99 -2.45 -8.07
C THR A 29 1.90 -3.46 -8.46
N ARG A 30 1.10 -3.94 -7.51
CA ARG A 30 0.11 -5.01 -7.76
C ARG A 30 -1.27 -4.52 -8.17
N GLY A 31 -1.72 -3.41 -7.60
CA GLY A 31 -3.13 -3.04 -7.63
C GLY A 31 -3.44 -1.78 -8.43
N PHE A 32 -2.63 -0.73 -8.26
CA PHE A 32 -3.19 0.62 -8.37
C PHE A 32 -2.76 1.34 -9.65
N ALA A 33 -1.50 1.22 -10.08
CA ALA A 33 -1.05 1.94 -11.26
C ALA A 33 -1.10 1.13 -12.54
N SER A 34 -2.29 0.71 -12.98
CA SER A 34 -2.59 0.28 -14.36
C SER A 34 -1.55 -0.62 -15.09
N GLY A 35 -0.69 -1.34 -14.37
CA GLY A 35 0.45 -2.11 -14.91
C GLY A 35 1.67 -1.32 -15.40
N PHE A 36 1.80 0.00 -15.15
CA PHE A 36 2.86 0.84 -15.72
C PHE A 36 3.85 1.47 -14.72
N LEU A 37 3.71 1.21 -13.41
CA LEU A 37 4.68 1.72 -12.44
C LEU A 37 5.98 0.91 -12.43
N ASP A 38 7.10 1.61 -12.63
CA ASP A 38 8.43 1.07 -12.38
C ASP A 38 8.65 0.96 -10.87
N GLU A 39 8.82 -0.27 -10.36
CA GLU A 39 9.23 -0.52 -8.96
C GLU A 39 10.46 0.30 -8.55
N ALA A 40 11.37 0.54 -9.49
CA ALA A 40 12.58 1.34 -9.27
C ALA A 40 12.30 2.82 -8.98
N LYS A 41 11.13 3.35 -9.36
CA LYS A 41 10.71 4.74 -9.08
C LYS A 41 9.97 4.87 -7.76
N VAL A 42 9.46 3.76 -7.22
CA VAL A 42 8.78 3.72 -5.93
C VAL A 42 9.82 3.83 -4.83
N THR A 43 10.20 5.07 -4.52
CA THR A 43 11.12 5.40 -3.44
C THR A 43 10.35 6.03 -2.27
N PRO A 44 10.88 5.99 -1.04
CA PRO A 44 10.25 6.66 0.09
C PRO A 44 9.99 8.15 -0.16
N ALA A 45 10.88 8.80 -0.90
CA ALA A 45 10.77 10.22 -1.23
C ALA A 45 9.90 10.51 -2.47
N ALA A 46 9.46 9.48 -3.21
CA ALA A 46 8.66 9.66 -4.41
C ALA A 46 7.27 10.18 -4.06
N HIS A 47 6.87 11.24 -4.76
CA HIS A 47 5.55 11.81 -4.67
C HIS A 47 4.57 11.04 -5.55
N PHE A 48 3.42 10.68 -4.99
CA PHE A 48 2.40 9.86 -5.66
C PHE A 48 1.92 10.49 -6.98
N GLU A 49 1.47 11.73 -6.95
CA GLU A 49 1.01 12.41 -8.18
C GLU A 49 2.15 12.84 -9.11
N LYS A 50 3.23 13.43 -8.56
CA LYS A 50 4.25 14.12 -9.38
C LYS A 50 5.30 13.19 -9.95
N ASP A 51 5.71 12.17 -9.21
CA ASP A 51 6.79 11.26 -9.62
C ASP A 51 6.24 9.92 -10.12
N LEU A 52 5.18 9.43 -9.49
CA LEU A 52 4.54 8.15 -9.84
C LEU A 52 3.35 8.33 -10.79
N GLY A 53 2.84 9.56 -10.96
CA GLY A 53 1.73 9.83 -11.88
C GLY A 53 0.40 9.23 -11.43
N LEU A 54 0.26 8.95 -10.13
CA LEU A 54 -0.99 8.47 -9.56
C LEU A 54 -2.03 9.58 -9.60
N ASP A 55 -3.25 9.24 -9.96
CA ASP A 55 -4.36 10.19 -9.91
C ASP A 55 -5.01 10.23 -8.51
N SER A 56 -5.99 11.11 -8.33
CA SER A 56 -6.70 11.26 -7.05
C SER A 56 -7.54 10.03 -6.68
N LEU A 57 -7.84 9.14 -7.62
CA LEU A 57 -8.56 7.89 -7.35
C LEU A 57 -7.58 6.81 -6.87
N ASP A 58 -6.42 6.72 -7.51
CA ASP A 58 -5.32 5.83 -7.13
C ASP A 58 -4.85 6.10 -5.70
N THR A 59 -4.81 7.37 -5.27
CA THR A 59 -4.44 7.74 -3.88
C THR A 59 -5.50 7.32 -2.87
N VAL A 60 -6.79 7.42 -3.19
CA VAL A 60 -7.88 6.93 -2.33
C VAL A 60 -7.80 5.41 -2.18
N GLU A 61 -7.59 4.69 -3.28
CA GLU A 61 -7.44 3.23 -3.25
C GLU A 61 -6.19 2.78 -2.48
N LEU A 62 -5.07 3.51 -2.62
CA LEU A 62 -3.85 3.27 -1.85
C LEU A 62 -4.09 3.40 -0.33
N VAL A 63 -4.80 4.45 0.08
CA VAL A 63 -5.13 4.68 1.50
C VAL A 63 -6.02 3.56 2.03
N MET A 64 -7.04 3.14 1.29
CA MET A 64 -7.88 2.01 1.68
C MET A 64 -7.09 0.69 1.81
N ALA A 65 -6.13 0.44 0.91
CA ALA A 65 -5.28 -0.74 0.99
C ALA A 65 -4.34 -0.70 2.20
N LEU A 66 -3.86 0.47 2.59
CA LEU A 66 -3.09 0.67 3.82
C LEU A 66 -3.95 0.42 5.06
N GLU A 67 -5.18 0.93 5.07
CA GLU A 67 -6.15 0.68 6.14
C GLU A 67 -6.40 -0.82 6.33
N GLU A 68 -6.62 -1.56 5.24
CA GLU A 68 -6.85 -3.00 5.29
C GLU A 68 -5.60 -3.81 5.68
N GLU A 69 -4.43 -3.48 5.13
CA GLU A 69 -3.17 -4.21 5.40
C GLU A 69 -2.69 -3.99 6.85
N PHE A 70 -2.84 -2.77 7.38
CA PHE A 70 -2.38 -2.41 8.71
C PHE A 70 -3.47 -2.37 9.79
N GLY A 71 -4.75 -2.55 9.42
CA GLY A 71 -5.87 -2.49 10.36
C GLY A 71 -6.03 -1.11 11.00
N VAL A 72 -5.81 -0.04 10.23
CA VAL A 72 -5.93 1.36 10.67
C VAL A 72 -7.10 2.05 9.98
N GLU A 73 -7.56 3.17 10.53
CA GLU A 73 -8.45 4.11 9.82
C GLU A 73 -7.68 5.42 9.64
N ILE A 74 -7.56 5.89 8.39
CA ILE A 74 -6.91 7.13 8.00
C ILE A 74 -8.03 8.11 7.61
N PRO A 75 -8.28 9.17 8.41
CA PRO A 75 -9.28 10.16 8.05
C PRO A 75 -8.95 10.83 6.72
N ASP A 76 -9.96 11.16 5.90
CA ASP A 76 -9.79 11.86 4.62
C ASP A 76 -8.88 13.10 4.72
N ALA A 77 -9.03 13.89 5.79
CA ALA A 77 -8.22 15.09 6.04
C ALA A 77 -6.73 14.81 6.28
N GLU A 78 -6.37 13.60 6.70
CA GLU A 78 -4.98 13.14 6.81
C GLU A 78 -4.55 12.42 5.53
N ALA A 79 -5.43 11.65 4.89
CA ALA A 79 -5.20 11.03 3.59
C ALA A 79 -4.79 12.08 2.53
N ASP A 80 -5.47 13.23 2.50
CA ASP A 80 -5.14 14.37 1.62
C ASP A 80 -3.73 14.95 1.87
N LYS A 81 -3.15 14.73 3.06
CA LYS A 81 -1.80 15.18 3.40
C LYS A 81 -0.73 14.14 3.03
N ILE A 82 -1.13 12.90 2.78
CA ILE A 82 -0.23 11.80 2.42
C ILE A 82 0.11 11.91 0.92
N ALA A 83 1.18 12.63 0.63
CA ALA A 83 1.61 12.89 -0.75
C ALA A 83 2.75 11.96 -1.23
N SER A 84 3.41 11.26 -0.30
CA SER A 84 4.54 10.38 -0.59
C SER A 84 4.52 9.09 0.23
N VAL A 85 5.29 8.09 -0.22
CA VAL A 85 5.48 6.80 0.49
C VAL A 85 6.00 7.05 1.90
N LYS A 86 6.94 7.98 2.08
CA LYS A 86 7.47 8.34 3.38
C LYS A 86 6.40 8.95 4.29
N ASP A 87 5.52 9.80 3.77
CA ASP A 87 4.47 10.42 4.58
C ASP A 87 3.48 9.36 5.07
N ALA A 88 3.10 8.42 4.20
CA ALA A 88 2.26 7.28 4.56
C ALA A 88 2.92 6.42 5.66
N VAL A 89 4.19 6.04 5.48
CA VAL A 89 4.96 5.29 6.48
C VAL A 89 5.05 6.06 7.79
N GLN A 90 5.36 7.36 7.73
CA GLN A 90 5.51 8.19 8.91
C GLN A 90 4.19 8.35 9.66
N TYR A 91 3.06 8.45 8.94
CA TYR A 91 1.73 8.44 9.52
C TYR A 91 1.47 7.13 10.27
N LEU A 92 1.71 5.99 9.62
CA LEU A 92 1.54 4.66 10.21
C LEU A 92 2.44 4.45 11.44
N MET A 93 3.68 4.92 11.41
CA MET A 93 4.60 4.83 12.53
C MET A 93 4.23 5.76 13.70
N SER A 94 3.64 6.91 13.40
CA SER A 94 3.25 7.91 14.42
C SER A 94 1.90 7.62 15.07
N ASN A 95 1.03 6.85 14.39
CA ASN A 95 -0.25 6.39 14.91
C ASN A 95 -0.25 4.87 15.11
N PRO A 96 0.28 4.36 16.24
CA PRO A 96 0.26 2.93 16.58
C PRO A 96 -1.13 2.40 16.98
N LEU A 97 -2.22 3.04 16.52
CA LEU A 97 -3.60 2.58 16.70
C LEU A 97 -4.03 1.53 15.65
N ALA A 98 -3.06 0.84 15.03
CA ALA A 98 -3.28 -0.47 14.43
C ALA A 98 -3.79 -1.41 15.52
N LYS A 99 -5.06 -1.80 15.43
CA LYS A 99 -5.73 -2.61 16.45
C LYS A 99 -5.78 -4.07 16.05
#